data_AF-A0A1H6T4I5-F1
#
_entry.id   AF-A0A1H6T4I5-F1
#
_cell.length_a   1.000
_cell.length_b   1.000
_cell.length_c   1.000
_cell.angle_alpha   90.00
_cell.angle_beta   90.00
_cell.angle_gamma   90.00
#
_symmetry.space_group_name_H-M   'P 1'
#
loop_
_entity.id
_entity.type
_entity.pdbx_description
1 polymer ?
#
loop_
_entity_poly.entity_id
_entity_poly.type
_entity_poly.pdbx_seq_one_letter_code
_entity_poly.pdbx_strand_id
1 'polypeptide(L)'
;MAFLNYREGGLIYFGIDKTGKVLGVPDTDGDALKIKDRIKNNIAPSAMGLFDVVEEESEGKEILKVIVASGSEKPYFKKKYGMKLSLKER
;
A
#
# COMPACT_ATOMS: atom_id res chain seq x y z
N MET A 1 5.81 2.28 -0.47
CA MET A 1 6.76 3.18 -1.17
C MET A 1 7.97 2.41 -1.70
N ALA A 2 8.71 1.67 -0.86
CA ALA A 2 9.87 0.90 -1.31
C ALA A 2 9.57 0.02 -2.55
N PHE A 3 8.52 -0.80 -2.51
CA PHE A 3 8.14 -1.68 -3.62
C PHE A 3 7.77 -0.94 -4.92
N LEU A 4 7.06 0.19 -4.84
CA LEU A 4 6.78 1.04 -6.01
C LEU A 4 8.08 1.55 -6.68
N ASN A 5 9.13 1.78 -5.87
CA ASN A 5 10.42 2.27 -6.34
C ASN A 5 11.42 1.15 -6.71
N TYR A 6 11.10 -0.10 -6.40
CA TYR A 6 11.93 -1.25 -6.75
C TYR A 6 11.52 -1.84 -8.10
N ARG A 7 12.37 -2.68 -8.71
CA ARG A 7 12.13 -3.20 -10.08
C ARG A 7 11.01 -4.23 -10.14
N GLU A 8 10.85 -5.03 -9.09
CA GLU A 8 9.96 -6.21 -9.10
C GLU A 8 8.64 -5.96 -8.34
N GLY A 9 8.49 -4.82 -7.67
CA GLY A 9 7.38 -4.63 -6.74
C GLY A 9 7.56 -5.50 -5.48
N GLY A 10 6.46 -5.96 -4.90
CA GLY A 10 6.49 -6.88 -3.77
C GLY A 10 5.12 -7.17 -3.13
N LEU A 11 5.17 -7.99 -2.07
CA LEU A 11 4.02 -8.44 -1.30
C LEU A 11 4.18 -7.99 0.15
N ILE A 12 3.08 -7.58 0.78
CA ILE A 12 3.01 -7.27 2.21
C ILE A 12 1.89 -8.11 2.80
N TYR A 13 2.21 -8.89 3.83
CA TYR A 13 1.23 -9.67 4.57
C TYR A 13 0.96 -9.03 5.94
N PHE A 14 -0.30 -8.98 6.33
CA PHE A 14 -0.75 -8.57 7.66
C PHE A 14 -1.47 -9.74 8.33
N GLY A 15 -1.33 -9.83 9.66
CA GLY A 15 -1.84 -10.98 10.43
C GLY A 15 -0.87 -12.15 10.49
N ILE A 16 0.38 -11.99 10.05
CA ILE A 16 1.46 -12.97 10.15
C ILE A 16 2.62 -12.34 10.92
N ASP A 17 3.16 -13.05 11.91
CA ASP A 17 4.31 -12.56 12.67
C ASP A 17 5.66 -12.83 11.96
N LYS A 18 6.76 -12.40 12.58
CA LYS A 18 8.11 -12.55 12.00
C LYS A 18 8.61 -14.00 11.93
N THR A 19 7.95 -14.91 12.64
CA THR A 19 8.26 -16.35 12.63
C THR A 19 7.38 -17.12 11.64
N GLY A 20 6.42 -16.45 11.01
CA GLY A 20 5.47 -17.07 10.08
C GLY A 20 4.18 -17.54 10.74
N LYS A 21 3.98 -17.28 12.04
CA LYS A 21 2.75 -17.69 12.74
C LYS A 21 1.58 -16.81 12.32
N VAL A 22 0.45 -17.44 11.98
CA VAL A 22 -0.79 -16.74 11.64
C VAL A 22 -1.50 -16.27 12.92
N LEU A 23 -1.55 -14.95 13.10
CA LEU A 23 -2.25 -14.27 14.18
C LEU A 23 -3.67 -13.85 13.77
N GLY A 24 -3.87 -13.58 12.48
CA GLY A 24 -5.12 -13.08 11.92
C GLY A 24 -5.28 -11.56 12.01
N VAL A 25 -6.26 -11.04 11.28
CA VAL A 25 -6.69 -9.64 11.27
C VAL A 25 -8.17 -9.61 11.67
N PRO A 26 -8.58 -8.85 12.71
CA PRO A 26 -9.97 -8.91 13.22
C PRO A 26 -11.06 -8.30 12.32
N ASP A 27 -10.70 -7.36 11.43
CA ASP A 27 -11.63 -6.64 10.55
C ASP A 27 -10.96 -6.41 9.19
N THR A 28 -10.88 -7.46 8.37
CA THR A 28 -10.16 -7.41 7.09
C THR A 28 -10.80 -6.44 6.10
N ASP A 29 -12.13 -6.40 6.00
CA ASP A 29 -12.85 -5.49 5.10
C ASP A 29 -12.55 -4.02 5.45
N GLY A 30 -12.72 -3.65 6.72
CA GLY A 30 -12.48 -2.29 7.19
C GLY A 30 -11.01 -1.88 7.06
N ASP A 31 -10.08 -2.78 7.37
CA ASP A 31 -8.65 -2.50 7.24
C ASP A 31 -8.19 -2.47 5.77
N ALA A 32 -8.76 -3.31 4.90
CA ALA A 32 -8.51 -3.26 3.47
C ALA A 32 -8.91 -1.90 2.88
N LEU A 33 -10.09 -1.38 3.26
CA LEU A 33 -10.55 -0.06 2.83
C LEU A 33 -9.61 1.05 3.31
N LYS A 34 -9.20 1.03 4.58
CA LYS A 34 -8.24 2.00 5.15
C LYS A 34 -6.89 1.95 4.43
N ILE A 35 -6.39 0.76 4.09
CA ILE A 35 -5.13 0.59 3.36
C ILE A 35 -5.26 1.18 1.94
N LYS A 36 -6.32 0.83 1.20
CA LYS A 36 -6.60 1.34 -0.14
C LYS A 36 -6.64 2.88 -0.14
N ASP A 37 -7.37 3.47 0.81
CA ASP A 37 -7.49 4.92 0.93
C ASP A 37 -6.15 5.59 1.26
N ARG A 38 -5.40 5.04 2.23
CA ARG A 38 -4.10 5.60 2.63
C ARG A 38 -3.09 5.60 1.48
N ILE A 39 -3.03 4.53 0.69
CA ILE A 39 -2.13 4.44 -0.47
C ILE A 39 -2.55 5.46 -1.54
N LYS A 40 -3.85 5.51 -1.89
CA LYS A 40 -4.41 6.44 -2.88
C LYS A 40 -4.13 7.90 -2.52
N ASN A 41 -4.38 8.26 -1.27
CA ASN A 41 -4.38 9.66 -0.86
C ASN A 41 -2.99 10.16 -0.49
N ASN A 42 -2.10 9.29 0.03
CA ASN A 42 -0.83 9.73 0.60
C ASN A 42 0.40 9.44 -0.25
N ILE A 43 0.28 8.87 -1.45
CA ILE A 43 1.46 8.60 -2.32
C ILE A 43 1.39 9.46 -3.59
N ALA A 44 2.52 10.09 -3.95
CA ALA A 44 2.73 10.81 -5.19
C ALA A 44 4.00 10.28 -5.91
N PRO A 45 4.00 10.12 -7.24
CA PRO A 45 2.84 10.15 -8.14
C PRO A 45 1.73 9.17 -7.75
N SER A 46 0.56 9.28 -8.38
CA SER A 46 -0.58 8.42 -8.02
C SER A 46 -0.19 6.95 -8.13
N ALA A 47 -0.45 6.17 -7.08
CA ALA A 47 -0.21 4.73 -7.07
C ALA A 47 -1.45 3.93 -7.50
N MET A 48 -2.50 4.58 -8.01
CA MET A 48 -3.72 3.91 -8.45
C MET A 48 -3.42 2.91 -9.57
N GLY A 49 -3.97 1.69 -9.47
CA GLY A 49 -3.72 0.59 -10.40
C GLY A 49 -2.39 -0.15 -10.20
N LEU A 50 -1.51 0.33 -9.31
CA LEU A 50 -0.22 -0.31 -9.00
C LEU A 50 -0.27 -1.16 -7.73
N PHE A 51 -1.43 -1.32 -7.12
CA PHE A 51 -1.59 -2.18 -5.96
C PHE A 51 -2.95 -2.84 -5.94
N ASP A 52 -3.02 -3.95 -5.23
CA ASP A 52 -4.26 -4.62 -4.87
C ASP A 52 -4.21 -5.02 -3.38
N VAL A 53 -5.37 -5.09 -2.75
CA VAL A 53 -5.51 -5.54 -1.36
C VAL A 53 -6.51 -6.68 -1.35
N VAL A 54 -6.01 -7.86 -1.02
CA VAL A 54 -6.72 -9.14 -1.06
C VAL A 54 -6.89 -9.65 0.36
N GLU A 55 -8.11 -10.07 0.66
CA GLU A 55 -8.46 -10.79 1.88
C GLU A 55 -8.26 -12.28 1.60
N GLU A 56 -7.48 -12.96 2.43
CA GLU A 56 -7.22 -14.40 2.31
C GLU A 56 -7.51 -15.06 3.67
N GLU A 57 -7.87 -16.34 3.67
CA GLU A 57 -7.97 -17.14 4.90
C GLU A 57 -6.73 -18.05 5.02
N SER A 58 -6.14 -18.12 6.20
CA SER A 58 -5.03 -19.02 6.52
C SER A 58 -5.18 -19.57 7.93
N GLU A 59 -5.06 -20.90 8.09
CA GLU A 59 -5.26 -21.58 9.39
C GLU A 59 -6.60 -21.23 10.08
N GLY A 60 -7.66 -21.01 9.30
CA GLY A 60 -8.98 -20.62 9.81
C GLY A 60 -9.05 -19.19 10.35
N LYS A 61 -8.07 -18.34 9.99
CA LYS A 61 -8.02 -16.92 10.36
C LYS A 61 -7.90 -16.06 9.13
N GLU A 62 -8.55 -14.92 9.15
CA GLU A 62 -8.48 -13.94 8.07
C GLU A 62 -7.15 -13.18 8.12
N ILE A 63 -6.54 -12.96 6.95
CA ILE A 63 -5.31 -12.20 6.77
C ILE A 63 -5.47 -11.23 5.60
N LEU A 64 -4.61 -10.20 5.55
CA LEU A 64 -4.57 -9.27 4.42
C LEU A 64 -3.25 -9.39 3.67
N LYS A 65 -3.35 -9.40 2.36
CA LYS A 65 -2.23 -9.37 1.44
C LYS A 65 -2.33 -8.14 0.56
N VAL A 66 -1.29 -7.31 0.58
CA VAL A 66 -1.15 -6.17 -0.32
C VAL A 66 -0.13 -6.52 -1.37
N ILE A 67 -0.58 -6.54 -2.62
CA ILE A 67 0.25 -6.74 -3.80
C ILE A 67 0.62 -5.36 -4.31
N VAL A 68 1.90 -5.09 -4.54
CA VAL A 68 2.38 -3.80 -5.04
C VAL A 68 3.25 -4.02 -6.26
N ALA A 69 2.86 -3.50 -7.41
CA ALA A 69 3.65 -3.51 -8.63
C ALA A 69 4.80 -2.48 -8.56
N SER A 70 5.81 -2.67 -9.40
CA SER A 70 6.81 -1.63 -9.68
C SER A 70 6.18 -0.48 -10.45
N GLY A 71 6.34 0.75 -9.99
CA GLY A 71 5.88 1.92 -10.71
C GLY A 71 6.84 2.36 -11.82
N SER A 72 6.33 2.99 -12.86
CA SER A 72 7.11 3.59 -13.95
C SER A 72 7.54 5.03 -13.64
N GLU A 73 6.73 5.77 -12.85
CA GLU A 73 6.93 7.20 -12.56
C GLU A 73 7.81 7.45 -11.33
N LYS A 74 8.85 6.62 -11.14
CA LYS A 74 9.74 6.71 -9.98
C LYS A 74 10.45 8.09 -9.95
N PRO A 75 10.67 8.69 -8.77
CA PRO A 75 10.40 8.13 -7.45
C PRO A 75 8.98 8.40 -6.94
N TYR A 76 8.36 7.38 -6.33
CA TYR A 76 7.17 7.50 -5.50
C TYR A 76 7.55 7.89 -4.07
N PHE A 77 6.86 8.87 -3.52
CA PHE A 77 7.09 9.40 -2.19
C PHE A 77 5.77 9.72 -1.48
N LYS A 78 5.83 9.94 -0.16
CA LYS A 78 4.66 10.33 0.62
C LYS A 78 4.29 11.77 0.29
N LYS A 79 3.02 12.04 -0.04
CA LYS A 79 2.50 13.40 -0.20
C LYS A 79 2.76 14.17 1.09
N LYS A 80 3.40 15.33 0.97
CA LYS A 80 3.43 16.32 2.05
C LYS A 80 2.09 17.05 2.02
N TYR A 81 1.36 17.04 3.13
CA TYR A 81 0.21 17.91 3.29
C TYR A 81 0.71 19.37 3.25
N GLY A 82 0.39 20.12 2.20
CA GLY A 82 0.46 21.59 2.22
C GLY A 82 1.58 22.32 1.48
N MET A 83 1.89 21.99 0.21
CA MET A 83 2.53 23.00 -0.67
C MET A 83 1.78 23.12 -2.00
N LYS A 84 0.88 24.12 -2.08
CA LYS A 84 0.50 24.75 -3.34
C LYS A 84 1.73 25.51 -3.83
N LEU A 85 2.46 24.99 -4.82
CA LEU A 85 3.36 25.85 -5.59
C LEU A 85 2.49 26.78 -6.42
N SER A 86 2.32 28.03 -5.97
CA SER A 86 2.01 29.11 -6.89
C SER A 86 3.28 29.39 -7.68
N LEU A 87 3.37 28.80 -8.88
CA LEU A 87 4.27 29.30 -9.90
C LEU A 87 3.70 30.63 -10.37
N LYS A 88 4.17 31.73 -9.81
CA LYS A 88 4.14 33.01 -10.52
C LYS A 88 5.26 32.94 -11.55
N GLU A 89 4.87 32.66 -12.79
CA GLU A 89 5.71 32.91 -13.95
C GLU A 89 6.14 34.39 -13.91
N ARG A 90 7.45 34.61 -13.95
CA ARG A 90 8.07 35.88 -14.32
C ARG A 90 8.73 35.68 -15.66
#